data_AF-A0A349SWX4-F1
#
_entry.id   AF-A0A349SWX4-F1
#
_cell.length_a   1.000
_cell.length_b   1.000
_cell.length_c   1.000
_cell.angle_alpha   90.00
_cell.angle_beta   90.00
_cell.angle_gamma   90.00
#
_symmetry.space_group_name_H-M   'P 1'
#
loop_
_entity.id
_entity.type
_entity.pdbx_description
1 polymer ?
#
loop_
_entity_poly.entity_id
_entity_poly.type
_entity_poly.pdbx_seq_one_letter_code
_entity_poly.pdbx_strand_id
1 'polypeptide(L)'
;MGVGTIDQALLGILPARHQSLRLLGLADKVLLVDEVHAFDPYMQSLLSALLQAHAAQGGSAILLSATLPQHHRLQLLHAYARGLNIAPPQPQESNTYPLSTHLSATHFSETAIETREEVRRSVIVERLDSEQSAVATIQTAIQQGQCVCWIRNTVADAQNSYEFLLQQDWLTPENVTLFHSRYAMIDRQAIEMDVLSRFGKTSGPSQRTGQVLIATQVVEQSLDLDFDVMISDLAPIDLIIQRAGRLQRHVRNVHGNVIQQGKDGRPMPCFYIVSPDPENVRDRNWLKSLLPGTQTVYRHVGQLWLTMKALLQNKGFSMPDDARNLIEFVYGGHHEIPEVLELASLDAEAERKAQQGMGDFNCLDLDKGYTWQSAAKNGGWGEDINIPTRLGNDSVDVVLALPDGEHLTPYADATHHAWELSRLSVPRKDWERVKASAPEEFLLAVDNLKSKHPSLAWSNFLVLNQSSTPYSQNIGWQIEDPAKAGNE
;
A
#
# COMPACT_ATOMS: atom_id res chain seq x y z
N MET A 1 -9.19 24.76 -6.19
CA MET A 1 -9.14 23.48 -5.44
C MET A 1 -8.73 22.42 -6.44
N GLY A 2 -7.70 21.63 -6.14
CA GLY A 2 -7.23 20.54 -7.00
C GLY A 2 -6.95 19.31 -6.14
N VAL A 3 -7.31 18.12 -6.64
CA VAL A 3 -7.06 16.84 -5.98
C VAL A 3 -6.28 15.98 -6.96
N GLY A 4 -5.21 15.35 -6.49
CA GLY A 4 -4.33 14.54 -7.32
C GLY A 4 -3.27 13.83 -6.49
N THR A 5 -2.41 13.07 -7.16
CA THR A 5 -1.32 12.37 -6.48
C THR A 5 -0.24 13.34 -5.99
N ILE A 6 0.41 13.01 -4.87
CA ILE A 6 1.51 13.80 -4.33
C ILE A 6 2.67 13.93 -5.32
N ASP A 7 2.85 12.95 -6.21
CA ASP A 7 3.85 12.94 -7.28
C ASP A 7 3.84 14.24 -8.10
N GLN A 8 2.66 14.82 -8.37
CA GLN A 8 2.56 16.08 -9.10
C GLN A 8 3.17 17.26 -8.34
N ALA A 9 3.10 17.27 -7.01
CA ALA A 9 3.74 18.27 -6.18
C ALA A 9 5.24 18.00 -6.02
N LEU A 10 5.65 16.73 -5.88
CA LEU A 10 7.07 16.34 -5.77
C LEU A 10 7.87 16.67 -7.03
N LEU A 11 7.27 16.65 -8.22
CA LEU A 11 7.91 17.16 -9.45
C LEU A 11 8.30 18.64 -9.35
N GLY A 12 7.71 19.39 -8.40
CA GLY A 12 8.09 20.76 -8.07
C GLY A 12 9.48 20.91 -7.46
N ILE A 13 10.13 19.84 -6.99
CA ILE A 13 11.48 19.87 -6.41
C ILE A 13 12.50 19.03 -7.18
N LEU A 14 12.13 18.53 -8.35
CA LEU A 14 13.00 17.76 -9.25
C LEU A 14 13.36 18.58 -10.50
N PRO A 15 14.49 18.31 -11.18
CA PRO A 15 14.83 18.90 -12.47
C PRO A 15 13.93 18.36 -13.59
N ALA A 16 12.66 18.76 -13.58
CA ALA A 16 11.63 18.30 -14.50
C ALA A 16 11.06 19.44 -15.35
N ARG A 17 10.58 19.11 -16.55
CA ARG A 17 9.87 20.07 -17.41
C ARG A 17 8.68 20.69 -16.67
N HIS A 18 8.52 22.00 -16.78
CA HIS A 18 7.47 22.79 -16.11
C HIS A 18 7.52 22.76 -14.57
N GLN A 19 8.68 22.48 -13.97
CA GLN A 19 8.85 22.48 -12.51
C GLN A 19 8.43 23.82 -11.87
N SER A 20 8.86 24.95 -12.43
CA SER A 20 8.55 26.29 -11.89
C SER A 20 7.05 26.60 -11.92
N LEU A 21 6.34 26.13 -12.95
CA LEU A 21 4.88 26.23 -13.02
C LEU A 21 4.19 25.41 -11.93
N ARG A 22 4.77 24.29 -11.49
CA ARG A 22 4.24 23.51 -10.36
C ARG A 22 4.45 24.24 -9.04
N LEU A 23 5.64 24.82 -8.79
CA LEU A 23 5.85 25.64 -7.60
C LEU A 23 4.92 26.86 -7.58
N LEU A 24 4.79 27.57 -8.71
CA LEU A 24 3.82 28.66 -8.85
C LEU A 24 2.39 28.18 -8.63
N GLY A 25 2.05 26.98 -9.12
CA GLY A 25 0.76 26.35 -8.92
C GLY A 25 0.51 25.88 -7.48
N LEU A 26 1.54 25.77 -6.64
CA LEU A 26 1.43 25.49 -5.21
C LEU A 26 1.46 26.77 -4.37
N ALA A 27 2.05 27.85 -4.90
CA ALA A 27 2.05 29.15 -4.25
C ALA A 27 0.63 29.61 -3.87
N ASP A 28 0.51 30.24 -2.71
CA ASP A 28 -0.75 30.69 -2.11
C ASP A 28 -1.79 29.59 -1.86
N LYS A 29 -1.38 28.30 -1.81
CA LYS A 29 -2.26 27.18 -1.48
C LYS A 29 -1.89 26.55 -0.15
N VAL A 30 -2.91 26.01 0.51
CA VAL A 30 -2.71 25.06 1.60
C VAL A 30 -2.47 23.69 0.97
N LEU A 31 -1.27 23.14 1.17
CA LEU A 31 -0.90 21.80 0.73
C LEU A 31 -1.40 20.79 1.76
N LEU A 32 -2.45 20.04 1.42
CA LEU A 32 -2.93 18.92 2.23
C LEU A 32 -2.33 17.62 1.69
N VAL A 33 -1.52 16.95 2.50
CA VAL A 33 -0.93 15.65 2.17
C VAL A 33 -1.54 14.61 3.10
N ASP A 34 -2.23 13.64 2.51
CA ASP A 34 -2.84 12.54 3.24
C ASP A 34 -1.90 11.32 3.30
N GLU A 35 -2.04 10.51 4.34
CA GLU A 35 -1.30 9.25 4.57
C GLU A 35 0.22 9.34 4.39
N VAL A 36 0.85 10.36 5.00
CA VAL A 36 2.30 10.61 4.90
C VAL A 36 3.16 9.42 5.39
N HIS A 37 2.59 8.52 6.19
CA HIS A 37 3.28 7.30 6.63
C HIS A 37 3.52 6.28 5.51
N ALA A 38 2.74 6.33 4.42
CA ALA A 38 2.85 5.39 3.31
C ALA A 38 4.04 5.70 2.38
N PHE A 39 4.77 6.79 2.63
CA PHE A 39 5.86 7.23 1.76
C PHE A 39 7.14 6.45 2.03
N ASP A 40 7.74 5.94 0.95
CA ASP A 40 9.04 5.30 0.98
C ASP A 40 10.15 6.31 1.36
N PRO A 41 11.36 5.84 1.73
CA PRO A 41 12.45 6.72 2.14
C PRO A 41 12.86 7.76 1.09
N TYR A 42 12.69 7.47 -0.21
CA TYR A 42 12.97 8.42 -1.29
C TYR A 42 11.93 9.54 -1.33
N MET A 43 10.64 9.17 -1.32
CA MET A 43 9.53 10.11 -1.26
C MET A 43 9.56 10.99 -0.02
N GLN A 44 10.04 10.47 1.13
CA GLN A 44 10.22 11.26 2.34
C GLN A 44 11.27 12.37 2.19
N SER A 45 12.40 12.07 1.52
CA SER A 45 13.39 13.09 1.15
C SER A 45 12.80 14.14 0.21
N LEU A 46 12.04 13.71 -0.81
CA LEU A 46 11.36 14.61 -1.73
C LEU A 46 10.32 15.49 -1.02
N LEU A 47 9.51 14.92 -0.12
CA LEU A 47 8.52 15.66 0.67
C LEU A 47 9.19 16.68 1.57
N SER A 48 10.32 16.33 2.21
CA SER A 48 11.09 17.26 3.03
C SER A 48 11.54 18.47 2.21
N ALA A 49 12.10 18.25 1.02
CA ALA A 49 12.48 19.33 0.11
C ALA A 49 11.27 20.17 -0.34
N LEU A 50 10.14 19.53 -0.64
CA LEU A 50 8.90 20.21 -1.01
C LEU A 50 8.38 21.10 0.11
N LEU A 51 8.37 20.61 1.36
CA LEU A 51 7.95 21.39 2.53
C LEU A 51 8.86 22.59 2.78
N GLN A 52 10.18 22.42 2.63
CA GLN A 52 11.12 23.52 2.72
C GLN A 52 10.82 24.60 1.66
N ALA A 53 10.65 24.21 0.39
CA ALA A 53 10.33 25.14 -0.69
C ALA A 53 8.96 25.82 -0.53
N HIS A 54 7.95 25.08 -0.05
CA HIS A 54 6.60 25.60 0.18
C HIS A 54 6.58 26.62 1.31
N ALA A 55 7.24 26.32 2.43
CA ALA A 55 7.39 27.24 3.55
C ALA A 55 8.16 28.52 3.17
N ALA A 56 9.23 28.40 2.37
CA ALA A 56 10.00 29.55 1.88
C ALA A 56 9.18 30.50 0.99
N GLN A 57 8.14 30.01 0.34
CA GLN A 57 7.19 30.80 -0.45
C GLN A 57 6.04 31.39 0.38
N GLY A 58 6.03 31.17 1.71
CA GLY A 58 4.93 31.59 2.60
C GLY A 58 3.72 30.66 2.56
N GLY A 59 3.85 29.47 1.95
CA GLY A 59 2.79 28.48 1.88
C GLY A 59 2.48 27.83 3.22
N SER A 60 1.31 27.20 3.33
CA SER A 60 0.90 26.41 4.50
C SER A 60 0.72 24.94 4.12
N ALA A 61 1.05 24.02 5.04
CA ALA A 61 0.88 22.59 4.82
C ALA A 61 0.12 21.92 5.98
N ILE A 62 -0.71 20.93 5.65
CA ILE A 62 -1.39 20.04 6.59
C ILE A 62 -1.00 18.62 6.21
N LEU A 63 -0.34 17.91 7.13
CA LEU A 63 0.09 16.54 6.95
C LEU A 63 -0.79 15.63 7.80
N LEU A 64 -1.49 14.71 7.17
CA LEU A 64 -2.32 13.70 7.83
C LEU A 64 -1.60 12.36 7.83
N SER A 65 -1.69 11.64 8.93
CA SER A 65 -1.13 10.31 9.05
C SER A 65 -1.81 9.54 10.17
N ALA A 66 -2.19 8.29 9.90
CA ALA A 66 -2.59 7.35 10.95
C ALA A 66 -1.45 7.13 11.96
N THR A 67 -0.23 6.86 11.51
CA THR A 67 0.90 6.54 12.39
C THR A 67 2.19 7.09 11.81
N LEU A 68 2.87 8.01 12.49
CA LEU A 68 4.14 8.57 12.01
C LEU A 68 5.22 8.43 13.09
N PRO A 69 6.33 7.69 12.90
CA PRO A 69 7.42 7.63 13.88
C PRO A 69 7.95 9.00 14.29
N GLN A 70 8.43 9.15 15.53
CA GLN A 70 8.90 10.43 16.07
C GLN A 70 10.03 11.04 15.20
N HIS A 71 10.97 10.21 14.73
CA HIS A 71 12.08 10.68 13.90
C HIS A 71 11.59 11.23 12.54
N HIS A 72 10.60 10.61 11.90
CA HIS A 72 9.99 11.15 10.66
C HIS A 72 9.24 12.47 10.94
N ARG A 73 8.51 12.56 12.06
CA ARG A 73 7.85 13.82 12.47
C ARG A 73 8.87 14.95 12.64
N LEU A 74 9.99 14.67 13.32
CA LEU A 74 11.10 15.60 13.50
C LEU A 74 11.68 16.06 12.17
N GLN A 75 11.94 15.14 11.25
CA GLN A 75 12.47 15.45 9.92
C GLN A 75 11.57 16.44 9.16
N LEU A 76 10.25 16.20 9.15
CA LEU A 76 9.28 17.08 8.48
C LEU A 76 9.20 18.46 9.13
N LEU A 77 9.22 18.53 10.47
CA LEU A 77 9.26 19.80 11.21
C LEU A 77 10.52 20.59 10.91
N HIS A 78 11.69 19.93 10.88
CA HIS A 78 12.97 20.57 10.58
C HIS A 78 13.03 21.08 9.15
N ALA A 79 12.48 20.33 8.19
CA ALA A 79 12.38 20.76 6.81
C ALA A 79 11.52 22.03 6.65
N TYR A 80 10.35 22.06 7.30
CA TYR A 80 9.47 23.22 7.28
C TYR A 80 10.09 24.44 8.00
N ALA A 81 10.70 24.22 9.18
CA ALA A 81 11.42 25.25 9.93
C ALA A 81 12.56 25.88 9.12
N ARG A 82 13.30 25.06 8.35
CA ARG A 82 14.35 25.54 7.45
C ARG A 82 13.79 26.45 6.37
N GLY A 83 12.64 26.11 5.78
CA GLY A 83 11.97 26.97 4.80
C GLY A 83 11.48 28.30 5.38
N LEU A 84 11.03 28.31 6.64
CA LEU A 84 10.69 29.54 7.37
C LEU A 84 11.91 30.35 7.85
N ASN A 85 13.12 29.82 7.70
CA ASN A 85 14.36 30.38 8.24
C ASN A 85 14.30 30.64 9.76
N ILE A 86 13.76 29.66 10.50
CA ILE A 86 13.71 29.67 11.97
C ILE A 86 14.53 28.51 12.55
N ALA A 87 14.86 28.61 13.84
CA ALA A 87 15.51 27.50 14.54
C ALA A 87 14.58 26.27 14.56
N PRO A 88 15.12 25.05 14.34
CA PRO A 88 14.30 23.84 14.36
C PRO A 88 13.68 23.62 15.75
N PRO A 89 12.38 23.29 15.84
CA PRO A 89 11.76 23.01 17.13
C PRO A 89 12.32 21.71 17.72
N GLN A 90 12.32 21.65 19.05
CA GLN A 90 12.59 20.46 19.84
C GLN A 90 11.29 20.01 20.51
N PRO A 91 10.47 19.16 19.85
CA PRO A 91 9.28 18.59 20.48
C PRO A 91 9.68 17.75 21.69
N GLN A 92 8.76 17.63 22.66
CA GLN A 92 8.99 16.73 23.79
C GLN A 92 8.84 15.27 23.33
N GLU A 93 9.70 14.40 23.84
CA GLU A 93 9.48 12.96 23.72
C GLU A 93 8.22 12.62 24.50
N SER A 94 7.16 12.30 23.76
CA SER A 94 5.84 12.03 24.31
C SER A 94 5.22 10.86 23.61
N ASN A 95 4.60 10.00 24.41
CA ASN A 95 3.82 8.86 23.93
C ASN A 95 2.34 9.23 23.68
N THR A 96 1.97 10.52 23.84
CA THR A 96 0.61 10.99 23.61
C THR A 96 0.19 10.78 22.16
N TYR A 97 -0.96 10.13 21.99
CA TYR A 97 -1.60 9.92 20.70
C TYR A 97 -3.11 9.79 20.91
N PRO A 98 -3.96 10.39 20.04
CA PRO A 98 -3.63 11.23 18.88
C PRO A 98 -3.05 12.59 19.28
N LEU A 99 -2.21 13.15 18.40
CA LEU A 99 -1.47 14.37 18.65
C LEU A 99 -1.54 15.31 17.44
N SER A 100 -1.81 16.58 17.68
CA SER A 100 -1.66 17.65 16.69
C SER A 100 -0.41 18.46 17.00
N THR A 101 0.53 18.49 16.05
CA THR A 101 1.71 19.35 16.12
C THR A 101 1.53 20.52 15.17
N HIS A 102 1.69 21.75 15.69
CA HIS A 102 1.55 22.98 14.93
C HIS A 102 2.84 23.80 15.00
N LEU A 103 3.34 24.21 13.83
CA LEU A 103 4.53 25.04 13.67
C LEU A 103 4.22 26.23 12.77
N SER A 104 4.54 27.43 13.24
CA SER A 104 4.51 28.68 12.49
C SER A 104 5.82 29.45 12.70
N ALA A 105 5.97 30.61 12.03
CA ALA A 105 7.15 31.46 12.18
C ALA A 105 7.35 32.00 13.62
N THR A 106 6.31 32.04 14.44
CA THR A 106 6.34 32.64 15.78
C THR A 106 5.87 31.70 16.89
N HIS A 107 5.34 30.53 16.54
CA HIS A 107 4.69 29.65 17.49
C HIS A 107 4.95 28.18 17.17
N PHE A 108 5.18 27.40 18.22
CA PHE A 108 5.23 25.95 18.17
C PHE A 108 4.39 25.41 19.32
N SER A 109 3.51 24.46 19.02
CA SER A 109 2.70 23.78 20.04
C SER A 109 2.39 22.34 19.65
N GLU A 110 2.22 21.53 20.69
CA GLU A 110 1.75 20.15 20.59
C GLU A 110 0.52 20.01 21.47
N THR A 111 -0.59 19.59 20.85
CA THR A 111 -1.89 19.47 21.53
C THR A 111 -2.37 18.04 21.43
N ALA A 112 -2.56 17.41 22.58
CA ALA A 112 -3.23 16.12 22.67
C ALA A 112 -4.66 16.26 22.16
N ILE A 113 -5.09 15.34 21.29
CA ILE A 113 -6.45 15.36 20.75
C ILE A 113 -7.26 14.26 21.42
N GLU A 114 -8.42 14.62 21.95
CA GLU A 114 -9.34 13.63 22.52
C GLU A 114 -9.80 12.64 21.46
N THR A 115 -9.83 11.37 21.84
CA THR A 115 -10.29 10.31 20.96
C THR A 115 -11.76 10.02 21.16
N ARG A 116 -12.48 9.86 20.05
CA ARG A 116 -13.91 9.49 20.09
C ARG A 116 -14.06 8.08 20.63
N GLU A 117 -15.05 7.85 21.49
CA GLU A 117 -15.27 6.53 22.09
C GLU A 117 -15.49 5.42 21.04
N GLU A 118 -16.15 5.75 19.92
CA GLU A 118 -16.42 4.84 18.79
C GLU A 118 -15.15 4.30 18.10
N VAL A 119 -14.01 4.98 18.22
CA VAL A 119 -12.75 4.53 17.61
C VAL A 119 -11.82 3.87 18.63
N ARG A 120 -12.16 3.94 19.92
CA ARG A 120 -11.43 3.21 20.97
C ARG A 120 -11.77 1.74 20.90
N ARG A 121 -10.76 0.92 20.64
CA ARG A 121 -10.94 -0.51 20.45
C ARG A 121 -9.73 -1.26 20.94
N SER A 122 -9.99 -2.42 21.54
CA SER A 122 -8.96 -3.37 21.90
C SER A 122 -9.09 -4.58 20.99
N VAL A 123 -7.98 -4.97 20.39
CA VAL A 123 -7.89 -6.08 19.45
C VAL A 123 -7.00 -7.14 20.08
N ILE A 124 -7.50 -8.37 20.17
CA ILE A 124 -6.71 -9.52 20.57
C ILE A 124 -5.88 -9.94 19.35
N VAL A 125 -4.60 -10.27 19.56
CA VAL A 125 -3.75 -10.80 18.50
C VAL A 125 -3.38 -12.24 18.80
N GLU A 126 -3.59 -13.11 17.82
CA GLU A 126 -3.21 -14.52 17.89
C GLU A 126 -2.27 -14.90 16.74
N ARG A 127 -1.24 -15.69 17.05
CA ARG A 127 -0.30 -16.18 16.06
C ARG A 127 -0.80 -17.47 15.43
N LEU A 128 -0.78 -17.52 14.11
CA LEU A 128 -0.94 -18.74 13.32
C LEU A 128 0.42 -19.18 12.80
N ASP A 129 0.76 -20.45 12.97
CA ASP A 129 2.05 -21.02 12.62
C ASP A 129 2.16 -21.46 11.16
N SER A 130 1.02 -21.54 10.46
CA SER A 130 0.93 -22.09 9.12
C SER A 130 -0.27 -21.54 8.35
N GLU A 131 -0.23 -21.71 7.04
CA GLU A 131 -1.35 -21.42 6.16
C GLU A 131 -2.55 -22.34 6.44
N GLN A 132 -2.29 -23.59 6.81
CA GLN A 132 -3.33 -24.55 7.20
C GLN A 132 -4.09 -24.07 8.45
N SER A 133 -3.39 -23.49 9.42
CA SER A 133 -4.02 -22.88 10.60
C SER A 133 -4.89 -21.67 10.23
N ALA A 134 -4.51 -20.89 9.21
CA ALA A 134 -5.35 -19.83 8.67
C ALA A 134 -6.63 -20.38 8.03
N VAL A 135 -6.52 -21.42 7.19
CA VAL A 135 -7.68 -22.07 6.57
C VAL A 135 -8.63 -22.65 7.62
N ALA A 136 -8.12 -23.30 8.66
CA ALA A 136 -8.93 -23.83 9.76
C ALA A 136 -9.68 -22.70 10.52
N THR A 137 -9.03 -21.54 10.68
CA THR A 137 -9.65 -20.35 11.27
C THR A 137 -10.77 -19.81 10.39
N ILE A 138 -10.55 -19.74 9.07
CA ILE A 138 -11.57 -19.34 8.08
C ILE A 138 -12.78 -20.27 8.16
N GLN A 139 -12.55 -21.58 8.13
CA GLN A 139 -13.61 -22.58 8.20
C GLN A 139 -14.47 -22.42 9.47
N THR A 140 -13.82 -22.21 10.62
CA THR A 140 -14.50 -22.01 11.91
C THR A 140 -15.35 -20.73 11.89
N ALA A 141 -14.83 -19.63 11.36
CA ALA A 141 -15.54 -18.36 11.28
C ALA A 141 -16.77 -18.44 10.36
N ILE A 142 -16.64 -19.10 9.21
CA ILE A 142 -17.77 -19.29 8.28
C ILE A 142 -18.86 -20.15 8.88
N GLN A 143 -18.51 -21.21 9.62
CA GLN A 143 -19.50 -22.03 10.35
C GLN A 143 -20.30 -21.22 11.37
N GLN A 144 -19.72 -20.13 11.88
CA GLN A 144 -20.39 -19.17 12.78
C GLN A 144 -21.13 -18.06 12.01
N GLY A 145 -21.14 -18.10 10.68
CA GLY A 145 -21.76 -17.09 9.84
C GLY A 145 -21.01 -15.75 9.82
N GLN A 146 -19.75 -15.72 10.23
CA GLN A 146 -18.93 -14.51 10.24
C GLN A 146 -18.37 -14.20 8.86
N CYS A 147 -18.04 -12.92 8.63
CA CYS A 147 -17.27 -12.51 7.46
C CYS A 147 -15.77 -12.40 7.79
N VAL A 148 -14.94 -12.88 6.87
CA VAL A 148 -13.50 -13.02 7.06
C VAL A 148 -12.75 -12.24 5.99
N CYS A 149 -11.70 -11.52 6.40
CA CYS A 149 -10.69 -11.01 5.48
C CYS A 149 -9.37 -11.73 5.71
N TRP A 150 -8.76 -12.25 4.64
CA TRP A 150 -7.42 -12.80 4.66
C TRP A 150 -6.49 -11.97 3.77
N ILE A 151 -5.59 -11.22 4.41
CA ILE A 151 -4.67 -10.30 3.74
C ILE A 151 -3.34 -11.00 3.47
N ARG A 152 -3.01 -11.17 2.20
CA ARG A 152 -1.76 -11.76 1.73
C ARG A 152 -0.83 -10.66 1.23
N ASN A 153 0.46 -10.77 1.54
CA ASN A 153 1.39 -9.69 1.18
C ASN A 153 1.80 -9.70 -0.31
N THR A 154 1.56 -10.80 -1.03
CA THR A 154 1.82 -10.88 -2.47
C THR A 154 0.59 -11.31 -3.25
N VAL A 155 0.53 -10.88 -4.51
CA VAL A 155 -0.55 -11.28 -5.43
C VAL A 155 -0.53 -12.79 -5.69
N ALA A 156 0.66 -13.37 -5.87
CA ALA A 156 0.79 -14.81 -6.08
C ALA A 156 0.27 -15.62 -4.89
N ASP A 157 0.59 -15.21 -3.66
CA ASP A 157 0.10 -15.87 -2.45
C ASP A 157 -1.42 -15.72 -2.31
N ALA A 158 -1.99 -14.57 -2.68
CA ALA A 158 -3.43 -14.33 -2.72
C ALA A 158 -4.15 -15.24 -3.74
N GLN A 159 -3.62 -15.34 -4.96
CA GLN A 159 -4.15 -16.20 -6.02
C GLN A 159 -4.10 -17.68 -5.61
N ASN A 160 -2.95 -18.15 -5.08
CA ASN A 160 -2.81 -19.53 -4.60
C ASN A 160 -3.80 -19.85 -3.47
N SER A 161 -3.96 -18.92 -2.50
CA SER A 161 -4.90 -19.09 -1.39
C SER A 161 -6.35 -19.17 -1.88
N TYR A 162 -6.69 -18.35 -2.89
CA TYR A 162 -8.01 -18.31 -3.49
C TYR A 162 -8.33 -19.63 -4.22
N GLU A 163 -7.42 -20.08 -5.09
CA GLU A 163 -7.55 -21.37 -5.78
C GLU A 163 -7.66 -22.53 -4.79
N PHE A 164 -6.87 -22.52 -3.71
CA PHE A 164 -6.93 -23.54 -2.67
C PHE A 164 -8.28 -23.55 -1.92
N LEU A 165 -8.83 -22.37 -1.61
CA LEU A 165 -10.14 -22.25 -0.98
C LEU A 165 -11.29 -22.69 -1.89
N LEU A 166 -11.19 -22.48 -3.19
CA LEU A 166 -12.18 -22.96 -4.17
C LEU A 166 -12.28 -24.49 -4.24
N GLN A 167 -11.23 -25.20 -3.85
CA GLN A 167 -11.19 -26.66 -3.81
C GLN A 167 -11.78 -27.25 -2.52
N GLN A 168 -12.25 -26.42 -1.58
CA GLN A 168 -12.76 -26.87 -0.30
C GLN A 168 -14.26 -27.13 -0.33
N ASP A 169 -14.68 -28.35 0.03
CA ASP A 169 -16.11 -28.75 0.01
C ASP A 169 -17.02 -27.94 0.96
N TRP A 170 -16.44 -27.29 1.97
CA TRP A 170 -17.18 -26.49 2.95
C TRP A 170 -17.39 -25.04 2.54
N LEU A 171 -16.85 -24.61 1.39
CA LEU A 171 -16.95 -23.24 0.89
C LEU A 171 -17.58 -23.22 -0.50
N THR A 172 -18.66 -22.45 -0.66
CA THR A 172 -19.24 -22.22 -1.98
C THR A 172 -18.40 -21.17 -2.74
N PRO A 173 -18.09 -21.39 -4.03
CA PRO A 173 -17.30 -20.44 -4.82
C PRO A 173 -17.83 -19.00 -4.81
N GLU A 174 -19.14 -18.81 -4.70
CA GLU A 174 -19.78 -17.49 -4.68
C GLU A 174 -19.52 -16.71 -3.38
N ASN A 175 -19.03 -17.38 -2.32
CA ASN A 175 -18.76 -16.79 -1.02
C ASN A 175 -17.29 -16.43 -0.82
N VAL A 176 -16.44 -16.61 -1.84
CA VAL A 176 -15.04 -16.21 -1.79
C VAL A 176 -14.74 -15.22 -2.91
N THR A 177 -14.15 -14.09 -2.54
CA THR A 177 -13.75 -13.04 -3.49
C THR A 177 -12.24 -12.83 -3.39
N LEU A 178 -11.56 -12.72 -4.54
CA LEU A 178 -10.17 -12.32 -4.65
C LEU A 178 -10.07 -10.84 -5.04
N PHE A 179 -9.25 -10.05 -4.34
CA PHE A 179 -9.08 -8.64 -4.66
C PHE A 179 -7.63 -8.17 -4.56
N HIS A 180 -7.07 -7.71 -5.69
CA HIS A 180 -5.69 -7.22 -5.77
C HIS A 180 -5.50 -6.24 -6.93
N SER A 181 -4.27 -5.76 -7.13
CA SER A 181 -3.99 -4.71 -8.12
C SER A 181 -3.88 -5.15 -9.57
N ARG A 182 -3.65 -6.44 -9.85
CA ARG A 182 -3.38 -6.97 -11.19
C ARG A 182 -4.62 -7.31 -12.02
N TYR A 183 -5.64 -6.47 -11.98
CA TYR A 183 -6.83 -6.59 -12.85
C TYR A 183 -6.86 -5.45 -13.86
N ALA A 184 -7.51 -5.68 -15.01
CA ALA A 184 -7.95 -4.60 -15.88
C ALA A 184 -8.81 -3.62 -15.07
N MET A 185 -8.70 -2.33 -15.36
CA MET A 185 -9.38 -1.30 -14.58
C MET A 185 -10.89 -1.52 -14.50
N ILE A 186 -11.53 -1.99 -15.57
CA ILE A 186 -12.96 -2.35 -15.58
C ILE A 186 -13.30 -3.47 -14.59
N ASP A 187 -12.52 -4.55 -14.57
CA ASP A 187 -12.74 -5.69 -13.68
C ASP A 187 -12.43 -5.31 -12.24
N ARG A 188 -11.35 -4.54 -12.03
CA ARG A 188 -10.99 -4.02 -10.71
C ARG A 188 -12.13 -3.20 -10.12
N GLN A 189 -12.75 -2.31 -10.92
CA GLN A 189 -13.89 -1.50 -10.49
C GLN A 189 -15.11 -2.36 -10.14
N ALA A 190 -15.38 -3.39 -10.94
CA ALA A 190 -16.47 -4.32 -10.67
C ALA A 190 -16.25 -5.10 -9.35
N ILE A 191 -15.05 -5.63 -9.13
CA ILE A 191 -14.68 -6.35 -7.89
C ILE A 191 -14.72 -5.39 -6.69
N GLU A 192 -14.20 -4.18 -6.82
CA GLU A 192 -14.24 -3.18 -5.75
C GLU A 192 -15.69 -2.85 -5.33
N MET A 193 -16.60 -2.72 -6.30
CA MET A 193 -18.02 -2.51 -6.05
C MET A 193 -18.67 -3.72 -5.35
N ASP A 194 -18.37 -4.94 -5.79
CA ASP A 194 -18.86 -6.18 -5.16
C ASP A 194 -18.38 -6.27 -3.71
N VAL A 195 -17.09 -6.04 -3.46
CA VAL A 195 -16.47 -6.03 -2.12
C VAL A 195 -17.14 -4.98 -1.22
N LEU A 196 -17.35 -3.76 -1.71
CA LEU A 196 -18.05 -2.72 -0.94
C LEU A 196 -19.51 -3.10 -0.64
N SER A 197 -20.19 -3.77 -1.58
CA SER A 197 -21.58 -4.21 -1.38
C SER A 197 -21.72 -5.29 -0.31
N ARG A 198 -20.72 -6.18 -0.18
CA ARG A 198 -20.72 -7.30 0.77
C ARG A 198 -20.17 -6.91 2.14
N PHE A 199 -19.09 -6.13 2.19
CA PHE A 199 -18.35 -5.86 3.43
C PHE A 199 -18.45 -4.41 3.91
N GLY A 200 -19.09 -3.52 3.14
CA GLY A 200 -19.21 -2.11 3.49
C GLY A 200 -20.22 -1.78 4.60
N LYS A 201 -20.28 -0.50 4.97
CA LYS A 201 -21.20 0.01 5.99
C LYS A 201 -22.67 -0.33 5.76
N THR A 202 -23.11 -0.34 4.49
CA THR A 202 -24.50 -0.59 4.12
C THR A 202 -24.85 -2.08 4.01
N SER A 203 -23.87 -2.97 4.14
CA SER A 203 -24.13 -4.41 3.99
C SER A 203 -24.90 -4.97 5.18
N GLY A 204 -25.96 -5.71 4.87
CA GLY A 204 -26.83 -6.36 5.85
C GLY A 204 -26.32 -7.75 6.25
N PRO A 205 -26.96 -8.37 7.26
CA PRO A 205 -26.53 -9.68 7.78
C PRO A 205 -26.48 -10.76 6.70
N SER A 206 -27.52 -10.88 5.87
CA SER A 206 -27.61 -11.89 4.81
C SER A 206 -26.51 -11.79 3.75
N GLN A 207 -26.00 -10.58 3.50
CA GLN A 207 -24.94 -10.34 2.53
C GLN A 207 -23.55 -10.66 3.10
N ARG A 208 -23.40 -10.64 4.44
CA ARG A 208 -22.12 -10.85 5.14
C ARG A 208 -21.91 -12.30 5.56
N THR A 209 -22.99 -13.05 5.79
CA THR A 209 -22.92 -14.39 6.34
C THR A 209 -22.04 -15.31 5.51
N GLY A 210 -20.95 -15.81 6.13
CA GLY A 210 -20.07 -16.81 5.53
C GLY A 210 -19.23 -16.32 4.35
N GLN A 211 -19.03 -15.01 4.21
CA GLN A 211 -18.24 -14.42 3.14
C GLN A 211 -16.74 -14.36 3.48
N VAL A 212 -15.89 -14.64 2.50
CA VAL A 212 -14.43 -14.57 2.60
C VAL A 212 -13.89 -13.61 1.54
N LEU A 213 -13.09 -12.63 1.97
CA LEU A 213 -12.29 -11.81 1.09
C LEU A 213 -10.82 -12.19 1.23
N ILE A 214 -10.21 -12.71 0.16
CA ILE A 214 -8.76 -12.78 0.05
C ILE A 214 -8.30 -11.53 -0.68
N ALA A 215 -7.41 -10.76 -0.06
CA ALA A 215 -6.93 -9.53 -0.66
C ALA A 215 -5.45 -9.29 -0.43
N THR A 216 -4.86 -8.43 -1.26
CA THR A 216 -3.54 -7.84 -0.96
C THR A 216 -3.70 -6.51 -0.23
N GLN A 217 -2.64 -5.69 -0.18
CA GLN A 217 -2.64 -4.37 0.47
C GLN A 217 -3.69 -3.38 -0.09
N VAL A 218 -4.40 -3.73 -1.17
CA VAL A 218 -5.48 -2.92 -1.73
C VAL A 218 -6.61 -2.61 -0.73
N VAL A 219 -6.82 -3.46 0.29
CA VAL A 219 -7.83 -3.20 1.34
C VAL A 219 -7.37 -2.21 2.41
N GLU A 220 -6.08 -1.85 2.44
CA GLU A 220 -5.51 -0.89 3.38
C GLU A 220 -5.89 0.55 3.01
N GLN A 221 -6.07 0.82 1.72
CA GLN A 221 -6.23 2.16 1.16
C GLN A 221 -7.70 2.51 0.92
N SER A 222 -8.20 3.56 1.60
CA SER A 222 -9.44 4.30 1.31
C SER A 222 -10.77 3.52 1.14
N LEU A 223 -10.81 2.21 1.39
CA LEU A 223 -12.04 1.41 1.37
C LEU A 223 -12.68 1.31 2.75
N ASP A 224 -13.99 1.62 2.82
CA ASP A 224 -14.80 1.56 4.03
C ASP A 224 -15.35 0.15 4.28
N LEU A 225 -14.47 -0.77 4.67
CA LEU A 225 -14.77 -2.19 4.87
C LEU A 225 -14.81 -2.57 6.36
N ASP A 226 -15.67 -3.54 6.68
CA ASP A 226 -15.88 -4.06 8.04
C ASP A 226 -15.93 -5.59 8.02
N PHE A 227 -14.99 -6.23 8.74
CA PHE A 227 -14.91 -7.68 8.91
C PHE A 227 -15.10 -8.09 10.37
N ASP A 228 -15.58 -9.32 10.59
CA ASP A 228 -15.72 -9.89 11.93
C ASP A 228 -14.42 -10.57 12.39
N VAL A 229 -13.73 -11.23 11.45
CA VAL A 229 -12.43 -11.89 11.64
C VAL A 229 -11.45 -11.39 10.59
N MET A 230 -10.21 -11.14 11.01
CA MET A 230 -9.13 -10.76 10.10
C MET A 230 -7.91 -11.66 10.30
N ILE A 231 -7.40 -12.17 9.19
CA ILE A 231 -6.15 -12.93 9.11
C ILE A 231 -5.20 -12.14 8.22
N SER A 232 -3.94 -12.03 8.62
CA SER A 232 -2.94 -11.30 7.87
C SER A 232 -1.63 -12.07 7.86
N ASP A 233 -0.92 -12.03 6.75
CA ASP A 233 0.52 -12.30 6.76
C ASP A 233 1.22 -11.25 7.64
N LEU A 234 2.34 -11.63 8.26
CA LEU A 234 3.16 -10.70 9.03
C LEU A 234 3.56 -9.49 8.16
N ALA A 235 3.40 -8.29 8.70
CA ALA A 235 3.74 -7.03 8.05
C ALA A 235 4.31 -6.05 9.09
N PRO A 236 4.89 -4.93 8.67
CA PRO A 236 5.31 -3.87 9.58
C PRO A 236 4.13 -3.37 10.43
N ILE A 237 4.42 -2.91 11.64
CA ILE A 237 3.43 -2.66 12.69
C ILE A 237 2.37 -1.60 12.31
N ASP A 238 2.76 -0.58 11.56
CA ASP A 238 1.88 0.46 11.02
C ASP A 238 0.85 -0.13 10.04
N LEU A 239 1.26 -1.05 9.16
CA LEU A 239 0.34 -1.74 8.26
C LEU A 239 -0.59 -2.69 9.03
N ILE A 240 -0.10 -3.39 10.06
CA ILE A 240 -0.95 -4.22 10.93
C ILE A 240 -2.03 -3.37 11.61
N ILE A 241 -1.68 -2.20 12.15
CA ILE A 241 -2.63 -1.26 12.75
C ILE A 241 -3.67 -0.78 11.72
N GLN A 242 -3.24 -0.46 10.49
CA GLN A 242 -4.14 -0.03 9.42
C GLN A 242 -5.12 -1.13 9.00
N ARG A 243 -4.61 -2.37 8.82
CA ARG A 243 -5.42 -3.56 8.52
C ARG A 243 -6.45 -3.78 9.61
N ALA A 244 -6.03 -3.74 10.88
CA ALA A 244 -6.94 -3.85 12.03
C ALA A 244 -7.98 -2.73 12.10
N GLY A 245 -7.74 -1.58 11.47
CA GLY A 245 -8.74 -0.52 11.28
C GLY A 245 -9.97 -0.91 10.45
N ARG A 246 -9.93 -2.08 9.76
CA ARG A 246 -11.06 -2.69 9.05
C ARG A 246 -11.73 -3.82 9.85
N LEU A 247 -11.15 -4.22 10.98
CA LEU A 247 -11.74 -5.19 11.89
C LEU A 247 -12.78 -4.48 12.77
N GLN A 248 -14.02 -4.96 12.70
CA GLN A 248 -15.18 -4.39 13.39
C GLN A 248 -15.26 -2.86 13.26
N ARG A 249 -15.08 -2.37 12.02
CA ARG A 249 -14.97 -0.93 11.72
C ARG A 249 -16.23 -0.15 12.07
N HIS A 250 -17.41 -0.72 11.85
CA HIS A 250 -18.69 -0.13 12.19
C HIS A 250 -19.30 -0.88 13.36
N VAL A 251 -19.86 -0.12 14.31
CA VAL A 251 -20.54 -0.70 15.46
C VAL A 251 -21.78 -1.45 14.98
N ARG A 252 -21.85 -2.75 15.23
CA ARG A 252 -22.98 -3.61 14.82
C ARG A 252 -23.64 -4.29 16.03
N ASN A 253 -24.91 -4.66 15.92
CA ASN A 253 -25.57 -5.48 16.93
C ASN A 253 -25.24 -6.97 16.77
N VAL A 254 -25.74 -7.82 17.69
CA VAL A 254 -25.52 -9.28 17.68
C VAL A 254 -25.97 -9.97 16.38
N HIS A 255 -26.84 -9.32 15.61
CA HIS A 255 -27.35 -9.84 14.34
C HIS A 255 -26.58 -9.28 13.13
N GLY A 256 -25.54 -8.47 13.34
CA GLY A 256 -24.72 -7.90 12.27
C GLY A 256 -25.29 -6.62 11.63
N ASN A 257 -26.32 -5.99 12.19
CA ASN A 257 -26.85 -4.72 11.68
C ASN A 257 -26.09 -3.53 12.28
N VAL A 258 -25.76 -2.52 11.47
CA VAL A 258 -25.11 -1.29 11.96
C VAL A 258 -26.03 -0.54 12.93
N ILE A 259 -25.47 -0.14 14.06
CA ILE A 259 -26.14 0.69 15.07
C ILE A 259 -25.41 2.02 15.19
N GLN A 260 -26.16 3.11 15.37
CA GLN A 260 -25.58 4.45 15.47
C GLN A 260 -25.11 4.80 16.88
N GLN A 261 -25.63 4.11 17.90
CA GLN A 261 -25.30 4.34 19.30
C GLN A 261 -25.27 3.02 20.05
N GLY A 262 -24.29 2.86 20.94
CA GLY A 262 -24.09 1.65 21.73
C GLY A 262 -22.70 1.06 21.54
N LYS A 263 -22.48 -0.10 22.17
CA LYS A 263 -21.26 -0.90 21.99
C LYS A 263 -21.51 -1.97 20.94
N ASP A 264 -20.44 -2.43 20.32
CA ASP A 264 -20.52 -3.54 19.38
C ASP A 264 -21.08 -4.78 20.11
N GLY A 265 -22.08 -5.41 19.48
CA GLY A 265 -22.73 -6.60 20.00
C GLY A 265 -22.01 -7.89 19.61
N ARG A 266 -21.00 -7.82 18.74
CA ARG A 266 -20.16 -8.97 18.39
C ARG A 266 -19.13 -9.25 19.50
N PRO A 267 -18.58 -10.47 19.55
CA PRO A 267 -17.46 -10.79 20.43
C PRO A 267 -16.25 -9.88 20.18
N MET A 268 -15.34 -9.81 21.15
CA MET A 268 -14.11 -9.03 21.03
C MET A 268 -13.35 -9.41 19.75
N PRO A 269 -12.87 -8.43 18.96
CA PRO A 269 -12.22 -8.71 17.70
C PRO A 269 -10.89 -9.45 17.92
N CYS A 270 -10.69 -10.53 17.16
CA CYS A 270 -9.43 -11.26 17.09
C CYS A 270 -8.77 -11.04 15.73
N PHE A 271 -7.50 -10.64 15.76
CA PHE A 271 -6.65 -10.43 14.61
C PHE A 271 -5.58 -11.52 14.56
N TYR A 272 -5.68 -12.39 13.57
CA TYR A 272 -4.78 -13.51 13.41
C TYR A 272 -3.60 -13.13 12.51
N ILE A 273 -2.39 -13.47 12.91
CA ILE A 273 -1.17 -13.18 12.15
C ILE A 273 -0.49 -14.49 11.80
N VAL A 274 -0.38 -14.80 10.50
CA VAL A 274 0.48 -15.88 10.02
C VAL A 274 1.92 -15.44 10.18
N SER A 275 2.66 -16.07 11.08
CA SER A 275 4.07 -15.78 11.30
C SER A 275 4.83 -16.98 11.88
N PRO A 276 6.15 -17.05 11.62
CA PRO A 276 7.02 -17.90 12.41
C PRO A 276 7.02 -17.42 13.87
N ASP A 277 7.40 -18.31 14.77
CA ASP A 277 7.50 -18.00 16.20
C ASP A 277 8.70 -17.06 16.46
N PRO A 278 8.50 -15.86 17.03
CA PRO A 278 9.60 -14.95 17.34
C PRO A 278 10.56 -15.47 18.40
N GLU A 279 10.17 -16.48 19.19
CA GLU A 279 11.04 -17.13 20.18
C GLU A 279 11.92 -18.24 19.56
N ASN A 280 11.63 -18.67 18.32
CA ASN A 280 12.36 -19.74 17.63
C ASN A 280 13.13 -19.20 16.42
N VAL A 281 14.10 -18.31 16.68
CA VAL A 281 14.99 -17.76 15.66
C VAL A 281 16.25 -18.61 15.56
N ARG A 282 16.37 -19.39 14.47
CA ARG A 282 17.52 -20.29 14.24
C ARG A 282 18.54 -19.73 13.26
N ASP A 283 18.06 -19.10 12.20
CA ASP A 283 18.90 -18.58 11.12
C ASP A 283 18.21 -17.40 10.41
N ARG A 284 18.88 -16.88 9.37
CA ARG A 284 18.44 -15.72 8.58
C ARG A 284 17.16 -15.95 7.75
N ASN A 285 16.74 -17.21 7.58
CA ASN A 285 15.55 -17.60 6.84
C ASN A 285 14.31 -17.72 7.73
N TRP A 286 14.37 -17.29 9.00
CA TRP A 286 13.26 -17.30 9.95
C TRP A 286 11.91 -16.96 9.31
N LEU A 287 11.84 -15.87 8.53
CA LEU A 287 10.64 -15.49 7.79
C LEU A 287 10.48 -16.23 6.47
N LYS A 288 11.54 -16.30 5.66
CA LYS A 288 11.54 -16.92 4.32
C LYS A 288 10.99 -18.34 4.30
N SER A 289 11.24 -19.12 5.35
CA SER A 289 10.79 -20.50 5.45
C SER A 289 9.27 -20.66 5.46
N LEU A 290 8.53 -19.66 5.98
CA LEU A 290 7.07 -19.68 6.01
C LEU A 290 6.45 -18.71 5.01
N LEU A 291 7.00 -17.50 4.88
CA LEU A 291 6.46 -16.42 4.07
C LEU A 291 7.54 -15.83 3.13
N PRO A 292 8.00 -16.58 2.11
CA PRO A 292 9.04 -16.11 1.18
C PRO A 292 8.60 -14.87 0.38
N GLY A 293 7.32 -14.81 -0.01
CA GLY A 293 6.74 -13.64 -0.67
C GLY A 293 6.77 -12.39 0.22
N THR A 294 6.44 -12.54 1.50
CA THR A 294 6.48 -11.44 2.48
C THR A 294 7.88 -10.86 2.62
N GLN A 295 8.92 -11.69 2.73
CA GLN A 295 10.30 -11.18 2.86
C GLN A 295 10.79 -10.45 1.59
N THR A 296 10.21 -10.76 0.43
CA THR A 296 10.50 -10.05 -0.82
C THR A 296 9.91 -8.64 -0.82
N VAL A 297 8.71 -8.48 -0.24
CA VAL A 297 8.00 -7.18 -0.14
C VAL A 297 8.56 -6.34 1.02
N TYR A 298 8.70 -6.95 2.19
CA TYR A 298 9.20 -6.31 3.42
C TYR A 298 10.57 -6.89 3.76
N ARG A 299 11.62 -6.24 3.22
CA ARG A 299 12.99 -6.76 3.30
C ARG A 299 13.62 -6.66 4.70
N HIS A 300 13.15 -5.75 5.54
CA HIS A 300 13.70 -5.55 6.89
C HIS A 300 13.13 -6.57 7.88
N VAL A 301 13.67 -7.79 7.89
CA VAL A 301 13.19 -8.91 8.72
C VAL A 301 13.18 -8.59 10.22
N GLY A 302 14.16 -7.82 10.70
CA GLY A 302 14.25 -7.41 12.10
C GLY A 302 13.05 -6.58 12.59
N GLN A 303 12.52 -5.68 11.76
CA GLN A 303 11.32 -4.89 12.08
C GLN A 303 10.08 -5.78 12.14
N LEU A 304 9.96 -6.76 11.24
CA LEU A 304 8.86 -7.74 11.26
C LEU A 304 8.90 -8.60 12.52
N TRP A 305 10.09 -9.02 12.95
CA TRP A 305 10.29 -9.73 14.21
C TRP A 305 9.89 -8.86 15.41
N LEU A 306 10.31 -7.58 15.45
CA LEU A 306 9.91 -6.64 16.49
C LEU A 306 8.38 -6.45 16.53
N THR A 307 7.71 -6.36 15.37
CA THR A 307 6.25 -6.31 15.29
C THR A 307 5.62 -7.49 16.02
N MET A 308 6.02 -8.72 15.69
CA MET A 308 5.41 -9.90 16.32
C MET A 308 5.73 -9.99 17.82
N LYS A 309 6.96 -9.65 18.21
CA LYS A 309 7.37 -9.60 19.61
C LYS A 309 6.53 -8.62 20.43
N ALA A 310 6.32 -7.41 19.93
CA ALA A 310 5.50 -6.39 20.60
C ALA A 310 4.05 -6.86 20.78
N LEU A 311 3.45 -7.44 19.73
CA LEU A 311 2.06 -7.88 19.74
C LEU A 311 1.82 -9.08 20.68
N LEU A 312 2.76 -10.04 20.73
CA LEU A 312 2.65 -11.20 21.64
C LEU A 312 2.86 -10.81 23.10
N GLN A 313 3.78 -9.89 23.39
CA GLN A 313 4.00 -9.40 24.75
C GLN A 313 2.75 -8.73 25.33
N ASN A 314 2.05 -7.97 24.50
CA ASN A 314 0.84 -7.25 24.89
C ASN A 314 -0.45 -8.10 24.75
N LYS A 315 -0.36 -9.29 24.14
CA LYS A 315 -1.51 -10.15 23.78
C LYS A 315 -2.57 -9.42 22.94
N GLY A 316 -2.14 -8.49 22.10
CA GLY A 316 -3.02 -7.56 21.40
C GLY A 316 -2.60 -6.11 21.57
N PHE A 317 -3.52 -5.20 21.28
CA PHE A 317 -3.31 -3.76 21.43
C PHE A 317 -4.62 -3.00 21.52
N SER A 318 -4.56 -1.83 22.16
CA SER A 318 -5.67 -0.90 22.29
C SER A 318 -5.39 0.39 21.53
N MET A 319 -6.26 0.74 20.59
CA MET A 319 -6.23 2.03 19.91
C MET A 319 -7.07 3.04 20.71
N PRO A 320 -6.61 4.28 20.90
CA PRO A 320 -5.36 4.89 20.41
C PRO A 320 -4.15 4.63 21.34
N ASP A 321 -4.39 4.14 22.55
CA ASP A 321 -3.47 4.21 23.69
C ASP A 321 -2.11 3.52 23.43
N ASP A 322 -2.10 2.39 22.72
CA ASP A 322 -0.89 1.61 22.41
C ASP A 322 -0.25 1.98 21.07
N ALA A 323 -0.93 2.76 20.23
CA ALA A 323 -0.51 3.01 18.84
C ALA A 323 0.91 3.58 18.78
N ARG A 324 1.20 4.58 19.63
CA ARG A 324 2.51 5.24 19.65
C ARG A 324 3.60 4.32 20.18
N ASN A 325 3.34 3.62 21.27
CA ASN A 325 4.30 2.70 21.87
C ASN A 325 4.68 1.59 20.90
N LEU A 326 3.72 1.03 20.15
CA LEU A 326 3.97 -0.01 19.16
C LEU A 326 4.81 0.48 17.98
N ILE A 327 4.52 1.67 17.46
CA ILE A 327 5.28 2.29 16.37
C ILE A 327 6.73 2.56 16.81
N GLU A 328 6.93 3.19 17.97
CA GLU A 328 8.28 3.49 18.46
C GLU A 328 9.04 2.23 18.91
N PHE A 329 8.35 1.18 19.38
CA PHE A 329 8.99 -0.10 19.69
C PHE A 329 9.66 -0.72 18.44
N VAL A 330 9.02 -0.64 17.28
CA VAL A 330 9.54 -1.21 16.04
C VAL A 330 10.54 -0.28 15.35
N TYR A 331 10.26 1.03 15.32
CA TYR A 331 11.02 1.98 14.51
C TYR A 331 11.97 2.89 15.29
N GLY A 332 11.88 2.93 16.62
CA GLY A 332 12.70 3.81 17.47
C GLY A 332 14.17 3.37 17.60
N GLY A 333 14.50 2.13 17.21
CA GLY A 333 15.89 1.64 17.23
C GLY A 333 16.46 1.36 18.63
N HIS A 334 15.59 1.26 19.65
CA HIS A 334 15.99 1.04 21.04
C HIS A 334 15.99 -0.44 21.47
N HIS A 335 15.46 -1.33 20.64
CA HIS A 335 15.27 -2.74 20.99
C HIS A 335 16.29 -3.64 20.29
N GLU A 336 16.86 -4.58 21.04
CA GLU A 336 17.79 -5.58 20.52
C GLU A 336 17.07 -6.61 19.64
N ILE A 337 17.59 -6.77 18.44
CA ILE A 337 17.18 -7.76 17.44
C ILE A 337 18.23 -8.88 17.43
N PRO A 338 17.84 -10.17 17.30
CA PRO A 338 18.81 -11.25 17.15
C PRO A 338 19.79 -10.99 16.02
N GLU A 339 21.09 -11.22 16.26
CA GLU A 339 22.18 -10.91 15.31
C GLU A 339 21.93 -11.50 13.92
N VAL A 340 21.40 -12.72 13.83
CA VAL A 340 21.08 -13.35 12.54
C VAL A 340 20.02 -12.58 11.74
N LEU A 341 19.04 -11.95 12.41
CA LEU A 341 18.00 -11.15 11.77
C LEU A 341 18.46 -9.73 11.48
N GLU A 342 19.35 -9.17 12.31
CA GLU A 342 20.04 -7.92 12.02
C GLU A 342 20.85 -8.06 10.72
N LEU A 343 21.66 -9.13 10.61
CA LEU A 343 22.41 -9.47 9.40
C LEU A 343 21.49 -9.70 8.19
N ALA A 344 20.30 -10.28 8.38
CA ALA A 344 19.31 -10.44 7.32
C ALA A 344 18.65 -9.11 6.90
N SER A 345 18.73 -8.08 7.75
CA SER A 345 18.13 -6.76 7.51
C SER A 345 19.13 -5.72 6.98
N LEU A 346 20.44 -6.02 7.00
CA LEU A 346 21.48 -5.09 6.55
C LEU A 346 21.28 -4.61 5.11
N ASP A 347 20.90 -5.49 4.20
CA ASP A 347 20.63 -5.12 2.80
C ASP A 347 19.47 -4.14 2.70
N ALA A 348 18.42 -4.33 3.50
CA ALA A 348 17.26 -3.44 3.54
C ALA A 348 17.63 -2.06 4.11
N GLU A 349 18.48 -2.02 5.15
CA GLU A 349 18.95 -0.77 5.75
C GLU A 349 19.93 -0.02 4.82
N ALA A 350 20.78 -0.75 4.10
CA ALA A 350 21.66 -0.19 3.07
C ALA A 350 20.84 0.40 1.92
N GLU A 351 19.82 -0.32 1.44
CA GLU A 351 18.89 0.17 0.42
C GLU A 351 18.12 1.40 0.92
N ARG A 352 17.60 1.40 2.15
CA ARG A 352 16.92 2.54 2.76
C ARG A 352 17.79 3.81 2.74
N LYS A 353 19.04 3.70 3.19
CA LYS A 353 20.01 4.80 3.17
C LYS A 353 20.35 5.24 1.74
N ALA A 354 20.48 4.30 0.80
CA ALA A 354 20.73 4.59 -0.60
C ALA A 354 19.55 5.36 -1.22
N GLN A 355 18.31 4.94 -0.96
CA GLN A 355 17.09 5.61 -1.43
C GLN A 355 16.98 7.04 -0.86
N GLN A 356 17.25 7.24 0.43
CA GLN A 356 17.30 8.59 1.02
C GLN A 356 18.36 9.46 0.36
N GLY A 357 19.59 8.94 0.22
CA GLY A 357 20.68 9.65 -0.44
C GLY A 357 20.39 9.99 -1.90
N MET A 358 19.72 9.08 -2.63
CA MET A 358 19.24 9.33 -3.99
C MET A 358 18.18 10.42 -4.02
N GLY A 359 17.24 10.43 -3.07
CA GLY A 359 16.23 11.49 -2.94
C GLY A 359 16.88 12.85 -2.76
N ASP A 360 17.79 12.96 -1.79
CA ASP A 360 18.53 14.19 -1.50
C ASP A 360 19.40 14.65 -2.69
N PHE A 361 20.00 13.69 -3.41
CA PHE A 361 20.80 13.97 -4.61
C PHE A 361 19.94 14.44 -5.79
N ASN A 362 18.75 13.87 -5.96
CA ASN A 362 17.82 14.17 -7.05
C ASN A 362 17.05 15.48 -6.84
N CYS A 363 16.82 15.88 -5.59
CA CYS A 363 16.22 17.16 -5.24
C CYS A 363 17.06 18.34 -5.78
N LEU A 364 16.38 19.37 -6.27
CA LEU A 364 17.00 20.66 -6.59
C LEU A 364 17.65 21.27 -5.34
N ASP A 365 18.83 21.83 -5.50
CA ASP A 365 19.47 22.66 -4.47
C ASP A 365 18.74 24.00 -4.38
N LEU A 366 17.88 24.13 -3.36
CA LEU A 366 17.02 25.29 -3.14
C LEU A 366 17.82 26.56 -2.85
N ASP A 367 19.03 26.46 -2.29
CA ASP A 367 19.87 27.62 -1.96
C ASP A 367 20.47 28.28 -3.21
N LYS A 368 20.54 27.53 -4.32
CA LYS A 368 20.99 28.04 -5.62
C LYS A 368 19.88 28.71 -6.43
N GLY A 369 18.63 28.60 -5.99
CA GLY A 369 17.45 29.11 -6.70
C GLY A 369 17.23 28.48 -8.07
N TYR A 370 16.49 29.19 -8.94
CA TYR A 370 16.18 28.71 -10.30
C TYR A 370 17.35 28.95 -11.26
N THR A 371 18.40 28.13 -11.15
CA THR A 371 19.59 28.20 -12.00
C THR A 371 20.00 26.82 -12.49
N TRP A 372 20.85 26.74 -13.51
CA TRP A 372 21.45 25.46 -13.94
C TRP A 372 22.24 24.79 -12.81
N GLN A 373 22.76 25.57 -11.86
CA GLN A 373 23.54 25.05 -10.74
C GLN A 373 22.69 24.29 -9.71
N SER A 374 21.39 24.55 -9.62
CA SER A 374 20.52 23.83 -8.67
C SER A 374 20.35 22.35 -9.00
N ALA A 375 20.65 21.96 -10.24
CA ALA A 375 20.64 20.58 -10.73
C ALA A 375 22.04 20.09 -11.15
N ALA A 376 23.12 20.83 -10.85
CA ALA A 376 24.46 20.48 -11.33
C ALA A 376 24.93 19.09 -10.85
N LYS A 377 24.47 18.66 -9.67
CA LYS A 377 24.79 17.35 -9.10
C LYS A 377 24.18 16.18 -9.91
N ASN A 378 23.01 16.34 -10.51
CA ASN A 378 22.20 15.24 -11.08
C ASN A 378 22.04 15.31 -12.61
N GLY A 379 23.02 15.90 -13.31
CA GLY A 379 23.05 16.00 -14.78
C GLY A 379 22.38 17.25 -15.34
N GLY A 380 21.79 18.10 -14.50
CA GLY A 380 21.19 19.36 -14.91
C GLY A 380 19.75 19.25 -15.40
N TRP A 381 19.31 20.24 -16.17
CA TRP A 381 17.95 20.35 -16.71
C TRP A 381 17.82 19.76 -18.13
N GLY A 382 18.64 18.77 -18.47
CA GLY A 382 18.65 18.16 -19.80
C GLY A 382 17.31 17.52 -20.17
N GLU A 383 16.91 17.60 -21.44
CA GLU A 383 15.62 17.04 -21.89
C GLU A 383 15.56 15.50 -21.80
N ASP A 384 16.73 14.85 -21.80
CA ASP A 384 16.87 13.40 -21.68
C ASP A 384 16.88 12.92 -20.21
N ILE A 385 16.87 13.83 -19.24
CA ILE A 385 16.92 13.50 -17.81
C ILE A 385 15.48 13.35 -17.29
N ASN A 386 15.10 12.11 -17.02
CA ASN A 386 13.82 11.78 -16.40
C ASN A 386 14.04 11.21 -15.00
N ILE A 387 13.95 12.07 -13.99
CA ILE A 387 14.06 11.66 -12.59
C ILE A 387 12.66 11.29 -12.07
N PRO A 388 12.45 10.05 -11.58
CA PRO A 388 11.15 9.62 -11.10
C PRO A 388 10.84 10.20 -9.71
N THR A 389 9.54 10.27 -9.39
CA THR A 389 9.04 10.65 -8.06
C THR A 389 8.97 9.47 -7.08
N ARG A 390 9.19 8.24 -7.55
CA ARG A 390 9.21 7.00 -6.75
C ARG A 390 10.32 6.08 -7.22
N LEU A 391 10.92 5.32 -6.32
CA LEU A 391 11.86 4.25 -6.65
C LEU A 391 11.13 2.90 -6.62
N GLY A 392 11.42 2.00 -7.55
CA GLY A 392 11.00 0.60 -7.44
C GLY A 392 9.67 0.18 -8.08
N ASN A 393 8.93 1.06 -8.75
CA ASN A 393 7.85 0.61 -9.64
C ASN A 393 8.44 0.18 -10.99
N ASP A 394 9.08 -0.98 -11.02
CA ASP A 394 9.41 -1.66 -12.28
C ASP A 394 8.17 -2.37 -12.84
N SER A 395 7.11 -1.60 -13.03
CA SER A 395 5.86 -2.03 -13.64
C SER A 395 5.68 -1.38 -14.99
N VAL A 396 4.93 -2.03 -15.87
CA VAL A 396 4.56 -1.51 -17.18
C VAL A 396 3.05 -1.53 -17.32
N ASP A 397 2.53 -0.51 -18.00
CA ASP A 397 1.12 -0.47 -18.36
C ASP A 397 0.90 -1.33 -19.60
N VAL A 398 -0.03 -2.27 -19.47
CA VAL A 398 -0.50 -3.17 -20.53
C VAL A 398 -1.96 -2.85 -20.80
N VAL A 399 -2.34 -2.78 -22.07
CA VAL A 399 -3.70 -2.58 -22.55
C VAL A 399 -4.18 -3.91 -23.11
N LEU A 400 -5.29 -4.41 -22.58
CA LEU A 400 -5.93 -5.62 -23.10
C LEU A 400 -6.75 -5.28 -24.35
N ALA A 401 -6.56 -6.06 -25.40
CA ALA A 401 -7.30 -5.94 -26.66
C ALA A 401 -7.90 -7.28 -27.07
N LEU A 402 -9.05 -7.23 -27.74
CA LEU A 402 -9.71 -8.39 -28.33
C LEU A 402 -9.58 -8.32 -29.86
N PRO A 403 -9.32 -9.46 -30.54
CA PRO A 403 -9.28 -9.50 -31.99
C PRO A 403 -10.70 -9.45 -32.57
N ASP A 404 -10.92 -8.56 -33.55
CA ASP A 404 -12.11 -8.46 -34.39
C ASP A 404 -11.69 -8.47 -35.87
N GLY A 405 -11.51 -9.66 -36.42
CA GLY A 405 -10.89 -9.84 -37.74
C GLY A 405 -9.43 -9.36 -37.75
N GLU A 406 -9.11 -8.41 -38.63
CA GLU A 406 -7.79 -7.75 -38.71
C GLU A 406 -7.68 -6.51 -37.79
N HIS A 407 -8.73 -6.21 -37.02
CA HIS A 407 -8.78 -5.07 -36.12
C HIS A 407 -8.69 -5.50 -34.66
N LEU A 408 -8.37 -4.53 -33.81
CA LEU A 408 -8.30 -4.71 -32.36
C LEU A 408 -9.32 -3.78 -31.70
N THR A 409 -10.14 -4.35 -30.84
CA THR A 409 -11.10 -3.64 -30.01
C THR A 409 -10.63 -3.67 -28.55
N PRO A 410 -11.01 -2.67 -27.73
CA PRO A 410 -10.70 -2.68 -26.31
C PRO A 410 -11.37 -3.89 -25.62
N TYR A 411 -10.70 -4.45 -24.62
CA TYR A 411 -11.28 -5.51 -23.77
C TYR A 411 -12.53 -5.04 -23.01
N ALA A 412 -12.49 -3.81 -22.48
CA ALA A 412 -13.60 -3.22 -21.77
C ALA A 412 -14.71 -2.79 -22.74
N ASP A 413 -15.89 -3.38 -22.58
CA ASP A 413 -17.10 -2.95 -23.28
C ASP A 413 -17.69 -1.72 -22.57
N ALA A 414 -17.19 -0.54 -22.93
CA ALA A 414 -17.63 0.74 -22.36
C ALA A 414 -17.81 1.80 -23.45
N THR A 415 -18.84 2.65 -23.31
CA THR A 415 -19.13 3.73 -24.26
C THR A 415 -18.09 4.85 -24.25
N HIS A 416 -17.43 5.06 -23.11
CA HIS A 416 -16.38 6.06 -22.92
C HIS A 416 -15.15 5.41 -22.28
N HIS A 417 -13.97 5.88 -22.69
CA HIS A 417 -12.69 5.48 -22.09
C HIS A 417 -12.41 3.97 -22.11
N ALA A 418 -12.96 3.24 -23.07
CA ALA A 418 -12.81 1.78 -23.17
C ALA A 418 -11.35 1.32 -23.16
N TRP A 419 -10.46 2.02 -23.87
CA TRP A 419 -9.03 1.71 -23.86
C TRP A 419 -8.36 1.98 -22.51
N GLU A 420 -8.73 3.06 -21.81
CA GLU A 420 -8.23 3.32 -20.45
C GLU A 420 -8.76 2.28 -19.45
N LEU A 421 -10.02 1.87 -19.58
CA LEU A 421 -10.65 0.84 -18.75
C LEU A 421 -10.08 -0.57 -19.00
N SER A 422 -9.48 -0.78 -20.15
CA SER A 422 -8.79 -2.04 -20.52
C SER A 422 -7.34 -2.11 -20.04
N ARG A 423 -6.84 -1.10 -19.32
CA ARG A 423 -5.45 -1.06 -18.82
C ARG A 423 -5.31 -1.82 -17.51
N LEU A 424 -4.15 -2.45 -17.34
CA LEU A 424 -3.65 -2.94 -16.07
C LEU A 424 -2.15 -2.71 -15.95
N SER A 425 -1.68 -2.64 -14.70
CA SER A 425 -0.25 -2.52 -14.39
C SER A 425 0.32 -3.89 -14.01
N VAL A 426 1.40 -4.30 -14.66
CA VAL A 426 2.05 -5.59 -14.43
C VAL A 426 3.54 -5.41 -14.16
N PRO A 427 4.20 -6.29 -13.39
CA PRO A 427 5.64 -6.24 -13.24
C PRO A 427 6.34 -6.34 -14.61
N ARG A 428 7.37 -5.53 -14.85
CA ARG A 428 8.12 -5.53 -16.11
C ARG A 428 8.68 -6.92 -16.42
N LYS A 429 9.26 -7.58 -15.43
CA LYS A 429 9.77 -8.96 -15.57
C LYS A 429 8.71 -9.94 -16.07
N ASP A 430 7.47 -9.78 -15.61
CA ASP A 430 6.34 -10.61 -16.01
C ASP A 430 5.94 -10.30 -17.46
N TRP A 431 5.87 -9.01 -17.81
CA TRP A 431 5.62 -8.57 -19.19
C TRP A 431 6.68 -9.05 -20.18
N GLU A 432 7.96 -8.96 -19.81
CA GLU A 432 9.08 -9.37 -20.66
C GLU A 432 9.04 -10.86 -21.03
N ARG A 433 8.42 -11.71 -20.19
CA ARG A 433 8.20 -13.13 -20.48
C ARG A 433 7.11 -13.37 -21.52
N VAL A 434 6.06 -12.55 -21.52
CA VAL A 434 4.88 -12.72 -22.38
C VAL A 434 5.01 -11.93 -23.69
N LYS A 435 5.72 -10.80 -23.71
CA LYS A 435 5.81 -9.95 -24.91
C LYS A 435 6.39 -10.69 -26.11
N ALA A 436 7.22 -11.70 -25.89
CA ALA A 436 7.83 -12.52 -26.94
C ALA A 436 6.85 -13.50 -27.59
N SER A 437 5.73 -13.82 -26.93
CA SER A 437 4.67 -14.69 -27.45
C SER A 437 3.50 -13.91 -28.08
N ALA A 438 3.64 -12.60 -28.28
CA ALA A 438 2.62 -11.80 -28.95
C ALA A 438 2.48 -12.23 -30.43
N PRO A 439 1.27 -12.47 -30.94
CA PRO A 439 1.10 -12.86 -32.35
C PRO A 439 1.58 -11.76 -33.30
N GLU A 440 2.51 -12.07 -34.20
CA GLU A 440 3.08 -11.11 -35.15
C GLU A 440 2.00 -10.49 -36.08
N GLU A 441 0.91 -11.21 -36.32
CA GLU A 441 -0.21 -10.80 -37.17
C GLU A 441 -0.89 -9.50 -36.72
N PHE A 442 -0.84 -9.15 -35.43
CA PHE A 442 -1.49 -7.95 -34.89
C PHE A 442 -0.55 -6.75 -34.70
N LEU A 443 0.75 -6.87 -35.04
CA LEU A 443 1.71 -5.78 -34.85
C LEU A 443 1.32 -4.51 -35.63
N LEU A 444 0.91 -4.67 -36.90
CA LEU A 444 0.45 -3.57 -37.75
C LEU A 444 -0.82 -2.90 -37.19
N ALA A 445 -1.73 -3.68 -36.61
CA ALA A 445 -2.96 -3.16 -36.01
C ALA A 445 -2.65 -2.33 -34.75
N VAL A 446 -1.70 -2.78 -33.92
CA VAL A 446 -1.22 -2.04 -32.74
C VAL A 446 -0.55 -0.72 -33.14
N ASP A 447 0.32 -0.73 -34.14
CA ASP A 447 1.00 0.50 -34.60
C ASP A 447 0.00 1.53 -35.15
N ASN A 448 -1.01 1.06 -35.90
CA ASN A 448 -2.09 1.91 -36.39
C ASN A 448 -2.88 2.52 -35.22
N LEU A 449 -3.22 1.73 -34.19
CA LEU A 449 -3.90 2.23 -32.98
C LEU A 449 -3.08 3.28 -32.25
N LYS A 450 -1.77 3.05 -32.06
CA LYS A 450 -0.86 4.00 -31.41
C LYS A 450 -0.77 5.33 -32.15
N SER A 451 -0.81 5.30 -33.49
CA SER A 451 -0.79 6.52 -34.29
C SER A 451 -2.11 7.33 -34.20
N LYS A 452 -3.25 6.63 -34.07
CA LYS A 452 -4.58 7.25 -33.98
C LYS A 452 -4.93 7.76 -32.59
N HIS A 453 -4.36 7.15 -31.54
CA HIS A 453 -4.66 7.46 -30.15
C HIS A 453 -3.40 7.89 -29.39
N PRO A 454 -3.17 9.21 -29.23
CA PRO A 454 -2.01 9.72 -28.49
C PRO A 454 -1.89 9.18 -27.06
N SER A 455 -3.01 8.85 -26.41
CA SER A 455 -3.04 8.26 -25.06
C SER A 455 -2.51 6.83 -24.98
N LEU A 456 -2.32 6.16 -26.14
CA LEU A 456 -1.85 4.77 -26.26
C LEU A 456 -0.45 4.66 -26.85
N ALA A 457 0.17 5.78 -27.27
CA ALA A 457 1.44 5.78 -27.99
C ALA A 457 2.56 5.01 -27.26
N TRP A 458 2.58 5.10 -25.92
CA TRP A 458 3.59 4.47 -25.06
C TRP A 458 3.10 3.20 -24.37
N SER A 459 1.88 2.74 -24.66
CA SER A 459 1.28 1.58 -24.01
C SER A 459 1.79 0.27 -24.63
N ASN A 460 1.89 -0.77 -23.79
CA ASN A 460 2.06 -2.14 -24.24
C ASN A 460 0.69 -2.76 -24.52
N PHE A 461 0.58 -3.67 -25.48
CA PHE A 461 -0.69 -4.31 -25.84
C PHE A 461 -0.60 -5.82 -25.65
N LEU A 462 -1.56 -6.40 -24.94
CA LEU A 462 -1.79 -7.84 -24.92
C LEU A 462 -3.09 -8.15 -25.66
N VAL A 463 -2.98 -8.88 -26.77
CA VAL A 463 -4.13 -9.37 -27.52
C VAL A 463 -4.59 -10.68 -26.89
N LEU A 464 -5.81 -10.71 -26.37
CA LEU A 464 -6.39 -11.90 -25.77
C LEU A 464 -6.93 -12.82 -26.88
N ASN A 465 -6.32 -13.98 -27.06
CA ASN A 465 -6.79 -15.03 -27.98
C ASN A 465 -7.22 -16.30 -27.22
N GLN A 466 -7.83 -17.27 -27.91
CA GLN A 466 -8.37 -18.49 -27.28
C GLN A 466 -7.31 -19.46 -26.74
N SER A 467 -6.02 -19.20 -26.96
CA SER A 467 -4.90 -20.01 -26.45
C SER A 467 -4.26 -19.33 -25.24
N SER A 468 -4.53 -19.85 -24.04
CA SER A 468 -3.86 -19.56 -22.75
C SER A 468 -3.22 -18.17 -22.66
N THR A 469 -4.05 -17.16 -22.39
CA THR A 469 -3.58 -15.81 -22.10
C THR A 469 -3.25 -15.67 -20.60
N PRO A 470 -2.27 -14.85 -20.21
CA PRO A 470 -1.88 -14.66 -18.81
C PRO A 470 -2.89 -13.82 -18.02
N TYR A 471 -4.13 -13.70 -18.48
CA TYR A 471 -5.16 -12.86 -17.86
C TYR A 471 -6.51 -13.57 -17.84
N SER A 472 -7.16 -13.60 -16.69
CA SER A 472 -8.56 -13.99 -16.54
C SER A 472 -9.32 -12.96 -15.71
N GLN A 473 -10.63 -12.84 -15.94
CA GLN A 473 -11.47 -11.93 -15.15
C GLN A 473 -11.56 -12.33 -13.67
N ASN A 474 -11.42 -13.62 -13.35
CA ASN A 474 -11.55 -14.13 -11.99
C ASN A 474 -10.24 -13.98 -11.19
N ILE A 475 -9.09 -14.23 -11.81
CA ILE A 475 -7.78 -14.30 -11.12
C ILE A 475 -6.89 -13.09 -11.46
N GLY A 476 -7.24 -12.33 -12.50
CA GLY A 476 -6.45 -11.22 -13.02
C GLY A 476 -5.23 -11.71 -13.79
N TRP A 477 -4.14 -10.94 -13.76
CA TRP A 477 -2.88 -11.31 -14.39
C TRP A 477 -2.16 -12.41 -13.61
N GLN A 478 -1.87 -13.53 -14.26
CA GLN A 478 -1.17 -14.68 -13.72
C GLN A 478 -0.21 -15.23 -14.79
N ILE A 479 1.01 -15.55 -14.37
CA ILE A 479 1.99 -16.27 -15.19
C ILE A 479 2.20 -17.61 -14.51
N GLU A 480 1.91 -18.71 -15.21
CA GLU A 480 2.28 -20.03 -14.75
C GLU A 480 3.81 -20.08 -14.60
N ASP A 481 4.28 -20.40 -13.39
CA ASP A 481 5.70 -20.67 -13.19
C ASP A 481 5.99 -22.05 -13.78
N PRO A 482 6.80 -22.18 -14.86
CA PRO A 482 7.07 -23.49 -15.47
C PRO A 482 7.70 -24.49 -14.49
N ALA A 483 8.24 -24.04 -13.35
CA ALA A 483 8.71 -24.89 -12.27
C ALA A 483 7.59 -25.66 -11.52
N LYS A 484 6.33 -25.23 -11.62
CA LYS A 484 5.17 -25.94 -11.03
C LYS A 484 4.49 -26.93 -11.98
N ALA A 485 4.67 -26.78 -13.30
CA ALA A 485 4.11 -27.70 -14.30
C ALA A 485 4.89 -29.03 -14.43
N GLY A 486 6.02 -29.18 -13.72
CA GLY A 486 6.91 -30.35 -13.78
C GLY A 486 6.73 -31.39 -12.68
N ASN A 487 5.76 -31.22 -11.77
CA ASN A 487 5.37 -32.24 -10.80
C ASN A 487 3.94 -32.70 -11.10
N GLU A 488 3.75 -33.33 -12.26
CA GLU A 488 2.65 -34.28 -12.48
C GLU A 488 2.84 -35.54 -11.63
#